data_AF-A0A9W3FYG1-F1
#
_entry.id   AF-A0A9W3FYG1-F1
#
_cell.length_a   1.000
_cell.length_b   1.000
_cell.length_c   1.000
_cell.angle_alpha   90.00
_cell.angle_beta   90.00
_cell.angle_gamma   90.00
#
_symmetry.space_group_name_H-M   'P 1'
#
loop_
_entity.id
_entity.type
_entity.pdbx_description
1 polymer ?
#
loop_
_entity_poly.entity_id
_entity_poly.type
_entity_poly.pdbx_seq_one_letter_code
_entity_poly.pdbx_strand_id
1 'polypeptide(L)'
;MSSPEGPSFPSGLLSGGASPSGDEGFYPFVLERRDSFLGGGAGPEEPEDLALQLQQKEKDLLLAAELGKMLLERNEELQRQLEVLNAQHSEREEVRGAMGRGLNSARLRRQKRRLRPRVQKPRRQPEQLQQENHELRRGLAARGAEWEARAVELEGDVEALRAQLGEQRSEQQDSGRERVRALSELSEQNLRLSQQLAQASQAEQELQRELDGLRGQCQAQVLAGAELRTRLESLQGENQMLQSRRQDLEAQIRGLREEVEKGQGRLQATHEELLLLRRERREHSLELERARSEAEEALSALRRLQRRVSELEESRLQEADISGASLQLELAHSLDSVHDQDQNTDRRGDTLMSSRPTSPAQTTLSLETQKASSHQPSSQEERLELPRKRASLSPGEMLEEEEAEAVRLQDEITLQRAELQALREELQRQKELRAQDPAEALSDALSDRDEAVNKLADAPAPLDPFSADRALELSLELSRVSLERDSLSRELLRTIGQKVALTQELEAWQGDMQVVIGQQLRSQRLKELSAAGSTPRRAPPRFSLRLGPGPSSGFLSNFFRRT
;
A
#
# COMPACT_ATOMS: atom_id res chain seq x y z
N MET A 1 3.82 28.63 39.55
CA MET A 1 2.74 27.75 40.04
C MET A 1 2.75 26.52 39.15
N SER A 2 2.97 25.28 39.59
CA SER A 2 3.62 24.79 40.81
C SER A 2 4.28 23.45 40.45
N SER A 3 5.50 23.22 40.90
CA SER A 3 6.30 21.99 40.65
C SER A 3 6.60 21.32 42.01
N PRO A 4 7.40 20.24 42.10
CA PRO A 4 7.32 18.91 41.46
C PRO A 4 7.36 17.79 42.55
N GLU A 5 8.02 16.65 42.26
CA GLU A 5 8.57 15.59 43.16
C GLU A 5 7.87 14.21 43.21
N GLY A 6 8.70 13.14 43.16
CA GLY A 6 8.48 11.84 43.81
C GLY A 6 9.53 11.68 44.93
N PRO A 7 10.06 10.49 45.29
CA PRO A 7 9.63 9.09 45.12
C PRO A 7 9.49 8.35 46.49
N SER A 8 9.22 7.04 46.53
CA SER A 8 9.79 6.11 47.56
C SER A 8 9.34 4.64 47.42
N PHE A 9 10.27 3.70 47.56
CA PHE A 9 10.03 2.28 47.86
C PHE A 9 9.57 2.08 49.32
N PRO A 10 9.18 0.84 49.69
CA PRO A 10 10.00 0.19 50.72
C PRO A 10 10.51 -1.20 50.32
N SER A 11 11.78 -1.46 50.67
CA SER A 11 12.37 -2.80 50.70
C SER A 11 12.09 -3.46 52.05
N GLY A 12 11.94 -4.79 52.09
CA GLY A 12 11.65 -5.53 53.33
C GLY A 12 11.94 -7.02 53.21
N LEU A 13 13.22 -7.39 53.23
CA LEU A 13 13.69 -8.77 53.33
C LEU A 13 13.27 -9.39 54.67
N LEU A 14 12.72 -10.60 54.66
CA LEU A 14 13.09 -11.64 55.63
C LEU A 14 13.11 -13.02 54.97
N SER A 15 14.26 -13.66 55.07
CA SER A 15 14.51 -15.07 54.74
C SER A 15 14.55 -15.90 56.03
N GLY A 16 14.24 -17.19 55.92
CA GLY A 16 14.30 -18.16 57.01
C GLY A 16 12.92 -18.55 57.53
N GLY A 17 12.64 -19.83 57.78
CA GLY A 17 13.48 -21.01 57.57
C GLY A 17 12.86 -22.24 58.22
N ALA A 18 13.31 -23.43 57.79
CA ALA A 18 13.20 -24.73 58.46
C ALA A 18 11.91 -25.05 59.26
N SER A 19 11.15 -26.03 58.78
CA SER A 19 10.44 -26.96 59.68
C SER A 19 11.44 -27.63 60.63
N PRO A 20 11.03 -27.91 61.87
CA PRO A 20 11.35 -29.22 62.42
C PRO A 20 10.17 -29.93 63.08
N SER A 21 10.28 -31.26 63.02
CA SER A 21 9.53 -32.31 63.72
C SER A 21 9.38 -32.13 65.24
N GLY A 22 8.33 -32.76 65.80
CA GLY A 22 8.07 -32.85 67.24
C GLY A 22 6.59 -33.18 67.50
N ASP A 23 6.07 -34.32 67.05
CA ASP A 23 6.11 -35.63 67.74
C ASP A 23 4.88 -35.86 68.66
N GLU A 24 4.57 -37.11 68.97
CA GLU A 24 3.24 -37.67 69.28
C GLU A 24 2.34 -36.96 70.31
N GLY A 25 1.03 -36.90 70.00
CA GLY A 25 -0.03 -36.40 70.87
C GLY A 25 -1.42 -36.94 70.51
N PHE A 26 -1.70 -38.18 70.92
CA PHE A 26 -2.96 -38.90 70.67
C PHE A 26 -4.19 -38.20 71.31
N TYR A 27 -5.08 -37.62 70.49
CA TYR A 27 -6.37 -37.06 70.93
C TYR A 27 -7.52 -37.45 69.98
N PRO A 28 -8.39 -38.40 70.35
CA PRO A 28 -9.54 -38.80 69.54
C PRO A 28 -10.76 -37.90 69.82
N PHE A 29 -10.65 -36.61 69.51
CA PHE A 29 -11.80 -35.71 69.46
C PHE A 29 -11.85 -34.99 68.11
N VAL A 30 -12.49 -35.66 67.15
CA VAL A 30 -12.90 -35.05 65.89
C VAL A 30 -13.93 -33.97 66.22
N LEU A 31 -13.52 -32.71 66.18
CA LEU A 31 -14.44 -31.59 66.25
C LEU A 31 -15.23 -31.56 64.94
N GLU A 32 -16.45 -32.09 64.94
CA GLU A 32 -17.38 -31.99 63.81
C GLU A 32 -17.64 -30.50 63.50
N ARG A 33 -16.87 -29.95 62.56
CA ARG A 33 -17.22 -28.70 61.88
C ARG A 33 -18.52 -28.98 61.13
N ARG A 34 -19.65 -28.61 61.74
CA ARG A 34 -20.97 -28.69 61.12
C ARG A 34 -21.04 -27.69 59.97
N ASP A 35 -20.79 -28.20 58.77
CA ASP A 35 -21.12 -27.52 57.53
C ASP A 35 -22.65 -27.50 57.38
N SER A 36 -23.27 -26.45 57.93
CA SER A 36 -24.70 -26.17 57.75
C SER A 36 -24.94 -24.67 57.70
N PHE A 37 -24.74 -24.07 56.52
CA PHE A 37 -25.75 -23.30 55.76
C PHE A 37 -25.10 -22.68 54.51
N LEU A 38 -25.30 -23.32 53.34
CA LEU A 38 -25.14 -22.66 52.05
C LEU A 38 -26.51 -22.12 51.61
N GLY A 39 -26.62 -20.82 51.38
CA GLY A 39 -27.88 -20.23 50.91
C GLY A 39 -27.89 -18.70 50.89
N GLY A 40 -27.40 -18.11 49.80
CA GLY A 40 -27.54 -16.68 49.53
C GLY A 40 -26.20 -15.98 49.31
N GLY A 41 -25.92 -15.57 48.07
CA GLY A 41 -24.89 -14.57 47.81
C GLY A 41 -25.44 -13.19 48.14
N ALA A 42 -24.73 -12.45 48.98
CA ALA A 42 -24.93 -11.02 49.19
C ALA A 42 -23.68 -10.26 48.72
N GLY A 43 -23.86 -9.02 48.27
CA GLY A 43 -22.76 -8.12 47.92
C GLY A 43 -22.02 -7.62 49.17
N PRO A 44 -21.25 -6.53 49.07
CA PRO A 44 -20.61 -5.94 50.24
C PRO A 44 -21.67 -5.44 51.23
N GLU A 45 -21.91 -6.18 52.31
CA GLU A 45 -22.79 -5.72 53.40
C GLU A 45 -22.17 -4.49 54.06
N GLU A 46 -23.00 -3.46 54.26
CA GLU A 46 -22.56 -2.18 54.79
C GLU A 46 -22.15 -2.32 56.27
N PRO A 47 -21.17 -1.52 56.76
CA PRO A 47 -20.61 -1.72 58.10
C PRO A 47 -21.63 -1.56 59.24
N GLU A 48 -22.78 -0.93 58.98
CA GLU A 48 -23.87 -0.79 59.95
C GLU A 48 -24.58 -2.12 60.22
N ASP A 49 -24.78 -2.98 59.21
CA ASP A 49 -25.41 -4.29 59.37
C ASP A 49 -24.53 -5.25 60.18
N LEU A 50 -23.21 -5.23 59.93
CA LEU A 50 -22.23 -5.99 60.72
C LEU A 50 -22.21 -5.56 62.19
N ALA A 51 -22.33 -4.26 62.47
CA ALA A 51 -22.41 -3.73 63.83
C ALA A 51 -23.70 -4.18 64.55
N LEU A 52 -24.84 -4.19 63.86
CA LEU A 52 -26.10 -4.71 64.39
C LEU A 52 -26.06 -6.22 64.66
N GLN A 53 -25.47 -7.00 63.75
CA GLN A 53 -25.26 -8.45 63.94
C GLN A 53 -24.34 -8.75 65.12
N LEU A 54 -23.26 -7.97 65.31
CA LEU A 54 -22.38 -8.09 66.48
C LEU A 54 -23.13 -7.76 67.77
N GLN A 55 -23.89 -6.67 67.82
CA GLN A 55 -24.66 -6.29 69.01
C GLN A 55 -25.75 -7.32 69.37
N GLN A 56 -26.32 -8.02 68.39
CA GLN A 56 -27.23 -9.14 68.64
C GLN A 56 -26.49 -10.33 69.26
N LYS A 57 -25.34 -10.72 68.69
CA LYS A 57 -24.50 -11.81 69.24
C LYS A 57 -23.97 -11.51 70.65
N GLU A 58 -23.65 -10.26 70.96
CA GLU A 58 -23.27 -9.84 72.32
C GLU A 58 -24.40 -10.02 73.33
N LYS A 59 -25.65 -9.68 72.96
CA LYS A 59 -26.84 -9.90 73.81
C LYS A 59 -27.09 -11.40 74.04
N ASP A 60 -26.97 -12.21 72.99
CA ASP A 60 -27.16 -13.66 73.08
C ASP A 60 -26.08 -14.33 73.96
N LEU A 61 -24.82 -13.86 73.87
CA LEU A 61 -23.72 -14.32 74.72
C LEU A 61 -23.94 -13.95 76.20
N LEU A 62 -24.45 -12.76 76.50
CA LEU A 62 -24.80 -12.35 77.86
C LEU A 62 -25.94 -13.21 78.44
N LEU A 63 -27.01 -13.43 77.67
CA LEU A 63 -28.12 -14.31 78.08
C LEU A 63 -27.66 -15.76 78.30
N ALA A 64 -26.76 -16.27 77.45
CA ALA A 64 -26.16 -17.60 77.62
C ALA A 64 -25.31 -17.68 78.90
N ALA A 65 -24.57 -16.62 79.25
CA ALA A 65 -23.79 -16.54 80.49
C ALA A 65 -24.69 -16.48 81.73
N GLU A 66 -25.79 -15.72 81.71
CA GLU A 66 -26.77 -15.66 82.79
C GLU A 66 -27.47 -17.01 83.01
N LEU A 67 -27.88 -17.70 81.93
CA LEU A 67 -28.42 -19.05 82.00
C LEU A 67 -27.40 -20.06 82.53
N GLY A 68 -26.14 -19.97 82.07
CA GLY A 68 -25.03 -20.78 82.59
C GLY A 68 -24.83 -20.57 84.10
N LYS A 69 -24.93 -19.33 84.57
CA LYS A 69 -24.84 -19.01 86.01
C LYS A 69 -26.00 -19.60 86.81
N MET A 70 -27.24 -19.48 86.34
CA MET A 70 -28.39 -20.12 87.02
C MET A 70 -28.28 -21.65 87.05
N LEU A 71 -27.76 -22.29 85.99
CA LEU A 71 -27.51 -23.73 85.97
C LEU A 71 -26.41 -24.15 86.96
N LEU A 72 -25.36 -23.34 87.13
CA LEU A 72 -24.33 -23.57 88.14
C LEU A 72 -24.89 -23.42 89.56
N GLU A 73 -25.59 -22.32 89.85
CA GLU A 73 -26.24 -22.09 91.15
C GLU A 73 -27.19 -23.25 91.51
N ARG A 74 -27.96 -23.75 90.54
CA ARG A 74 -28.85 -24.90 90.72
C ARG A 74 -28.11 -26.23 90.94
N ASN A 75 -26.97 -26.44 90.27
CA ASN A 75 -26.13 -27.61 90.47
C ASN A 75 -25.46 -27.61 91.86
N GLU A 76 -24.99 -26.46 92.35
CA GLU A 76 -24.49 -26.34 93.73
C GLU A 76 -25.59 -26.64 94.75
N GLU A 77 -26.83 -26.18 94.50
CA GLU A 77 -27.98 -26.47 95.35
C GLU A 77 -28.29 -27.97 95.42
N LEU A 78 -28.21 -28.67 94.28
CA LEU A 78 -28.36 -30.13 94.21
C LEU A 78 -27.20 -30.86 94.90
N GLN A 79 -25.95 -30.36 94.80
CA GLN A 79 -24.80 -30.91 95.53
C GLN A 79 -25.00 -30.79 97.04
N ARG A 80 -25.40 -29.62 97.55
CA ARG A 80 -25.72 -29.40 98.97
C ARG A 80 -26.84 -30.34 99.45
N GLN A 81 -27.86 -30.60 98.62
CA GLN A 81 -28.92 -31.57 98.93
C GLN A 81 -28.41 -33.02 99.01
N LEU A 82 -27.51 -33.42 98.09
CA LEU A 82 -26.89 -34.75 98.11
C LEU A 82 -25.97 -34.96 99.32
N GLU A 83 -25.22 -33.93 99.73
CA GLU A 83 -24.38 -33.97 100.93
C GLU A 83 -25.22 -34.18 102.20
N VAL A 84 -26.33 -33.44 102.35
CA VAL A 84 -27.27 -33.60 103.47
C VAL A 84 -27.90 -35.00 103.49
N LEU A 85 -28.30 -35.54 102.33
CA LEU A 85 -28.84 -36.90 102.25
C LEU A 85 -27.79 -37.95 102.60
N ASN A 86 -26.55 -37.81 102.12
CA ASN A 86 -25.45 -38.73 102.45
C ASN A 86 -25.13 -38.72 103.95
N ALA A 87 -25.13 -37.55 104.61
CA ALA A 87 -24.95 -37.45 106.05
C ALA A 87 -26.05 -38.18 106.83
N GLN A 88 -27.32 -38.05 106.42
CA GLN A 88 -28.44 -38.79 107.02
C GLN A 88 -28.32 -40.30 106.78
N HIS A 89 -27.73 -40.72 105.66
CA HIS A 89 -27.48 -42.14 105.39
C HIS A 89 -26.35 -42.70 106.26
N SER A 90 -25.23 -42.00 106.43
CA SER A 90 -24.14 -42.44 107.32
C SER A 90 -24.58 -42.53 108.78
N GLU A 91 -25.32 -41.55 109.30
CA GLU A 91 -25.89 -41.61 110.66
C GLU A 91 -26.78 -42.86 110.86
N ARG A 92 -27.62 -43.20 109.87
CA ARG A 92 -28.45 -44.42 109.91
C ARG A 92 -27.63 -45.70 109.88
N GLU A 93 -26.52 -45.73 109.15
CA GLU A 93 -25.62 -46.88 109.11
C GLU A 93 -24.83 -47.06 110.41
N GLU A 94 -24.40 -45.98 111.06
CA GLU A 94 -23.76 -46.05 112.38
C GLU A 94 -24.72 -46.58 113.45
N VAL A 95 -25.97 -46.08 113.48
CA VAL A 95 -27.02 -46.60 114.38
C VAL A 95 -27.31 -48.09 114.13
N ARG A 96 -27.35 -48.52 112.85
CA ARG A 96 -27.53 -49.93 112.47
C ARG A 96 -26.30 -50.79 112.84
N GLY A 97 -25.09 -50.25 112.69
CA GLY A 97 -23.83 -50.90 113.04
C GLY A 97 -23.64 -51.10 114.54
N ALA A 98 -24.17 -50.17 115.36
CA ALA A 98 -24.17 -50.29 116.82
C ALA A 98 -25.04 -51.46 117.32
N MET A 99 -26.18 -51.73 116.68
CA MET A 99 -27.05 -52.87 117.05
C MET A 99 -26.53 -54.24 116.61
N GLY A 100 -25.59 -54.30 115.65
CA GLY A 100 -25.17 -55.55 115.00
C GLY A 100 -24.04 -56.35 115.69
N ARG A 101 -23.42 -55.85 116.76
CA ARG A 101 -22.22 -56.44 117.37
C ARG A 101 -22.39 -56.98 118.80
N GLY A 102 -23.61 -57.38 119.15
CA GLY A 102 -23.92 -58.02 120.44
C GLY A 102 -24.30 -59.50 120.33
N LEU A 103 -23.74 -60.30 121.27
CA LEU A 103 -24.28 -61.57 121.78
C LEU A 103 -24.05 -62.88 120.99
N ASN A 104 -23.13 -63.69 121.55
CA ASN A 104 -23.31 -65.13 121.84
C ASN A 104 -23.34 -66.16 120.68
N SER A 105 -22.78 -67.38 120.84
CA SER A 105 -21.79 -67.91 121.79
C SER A 105 -21.32 -69.30 121.31
N ALA A 106 -20.17 -69.78 121.80
CA ALA A 106 -19.60 -71.08 121.44
C ALA A 106 -20.37 -72.33 121.96
N ARG A 107 -21.64 -72.18 122.39
CA ARG A 107 -22.41 -73.25 123.07
C ARG A 107 -23.01 -74.30 122.14
N LEU A 108 -23.22 -74.00 120.86
CA LEU A 108 -23.97 -74.90 119.94
C LEU A 108 -23.19 -76.11 119.40
N ARG A 109 -21.87 -76.20 119.60
CA ARG A 109 -21.03 -77.24 118.96
C ARG A 109 -20.94 -78.58 119.72
N ARG A 110 -21.30 -78.65 121.01
CA ARG A 110 -21.13 -79.88 121.83
C ARG A 110 -22.36 -80.80 121.87
N GLN A 111 -23.57 -80.30 121.61
CA GLN A 111 -24.80 -81.12 121.68
C GLN A 111 -25.12 -81.85 120.35
N LYS A 112 -24.50 -81.44 119.24
CA LYS A 112 -24.84 -81.89 117.86
C LYS A 112 -24.29 -83.26 117.45
N ARG A 113 -23.70 -84.04 118.37
CA ARG A 113 -23.08 -85.36 118.09
C ARG A 113 -23.84 -86.59 118.63
N ARG A 114 -24.89 -86.43 119.43
CA ARG A 114 -25.57 -87.57 120.11
C ARG A 114 -26.90 -88.04 119.51
N LEU A 115 -27.36 -87.46 118.40
CA LEU A 115 -28.60 -87.88 117.73
C LEU A 115 -28.43 -88.00 116.20
N ARG A 116 -28.27 -89.25 115.75
CA ARG A 116 -28.73 -89.77 114.44
C ARG A 116 -29.42 -91.10 114.77
N PRO A 117 -30.63 -91.38 114.23
CA PRO A 117 -30.67 -92.08 112.94
C PRO A 117 -31.89 -91.70 112.06
N ARG A 118 -32.08 -92.46 110.96
CA ARG A 118 -33.24 -92.46 110.03
C ARG A 118 -33.44 -91.22 109.15
N VAL A 119 -32.56 -91.08 108.15
CA VAL A 119 -32.77 -90.24 106.95
C VAL A 119 -32.42 -91.04 105.69
N GLN A 120 -33.36 -91.87 105.22
CA GLN A 120 -33.21 -92.68 103.99
C GLN A 120 -34.33 -92.45 102.94
N LYS A 121 -35.32 -91.60 103.21
CA LYS A 121 -36.35 -91.18 102.22
C LYS A 121 -36.31 -89.72 101.72
N PRO A 122 -35.40 -88.83 102.17
CA PRO A 122 -35.11 -87.58 101.47
C PRO A 122 -33.66 -87.54 100.97
N ARG A 123 -33.18 -88.61 100.30
CA ARG A 123 -31.91 -88.57 99.55
C ARG A 123 -32.13 -88.25 98.07
N ARG A 124 -33.18 -88.82 97.47
CA ARG A 124 -33.57 -88.54 96.08
C ARG A 124 -34.05 -87.11 95.85
N GLN A 125 -34.74 -86.48 96.82
CA GLN A 125 -35.19 -85.09 96.70
C GLN A 125 -34.03 -84.07 96.58
N PRO A 126 -32.99 -84.07 97.45
CA PRO A 126 -31.85 -83.19 97.25
C PRO A 126 -31.01 -83.58 96.02
N GLU A 127 -30.97 -84.85 95.61
CA GLU A 127 -30.34 -85.28 94.35
C GLU A 127 -31.08 -84.72 93.12
N GLN A 128 -32.42 -84.76 93.10
CA GLN A 128 -33.27 -84.14 92.07
C GLN A 128 -33.13 -82.62 92.06
N LEU A 129 -33.22 -81.96 93.23
CA LEU A 129 -33.02 -80.51 93.33
C LEU A 129 -31.60 -80.10 92.91
N GLN A 130 -30.58 -80.96 93.11
CA GLN A 130 -29.23 -80.72 92.57
C GLN A 130 -29.20 -80.86 91.05
N GLN A 131 -29.85 -81.89 90.48
CA GLN A 131 -29.98 -82.06 89.03
C GLN A 131 -30.69 -80.84 88.40
N GLU A 132 -31.87 -80.49 88.89
CA GLU A 132 -32.63 -79.30 88.48
C GLU A 132 -31.80 -78.01 88.64
N ASN A 133 -31.04 -77.84 89.72
CA ASN A 133 -30.18 -76.66 89.90
C ASN A 133 -29.00 -76.65 88.93
N HIS A 134 -28.41 -77.81 88.61
CA HIS A 134 -27.35 -77.92 87.59
C HIS A 134 -27.89 -77.70 86.18
N GLU A 135 -29.10 -78.17 85.86
CA GLU A 135 -29.81 -77.95 84.60
C GLU A 135 -30.19 -76.47 84.45
N LEU A 136 -30.74 -75.84 85.48
CA LEU A 136 -31.03 -74.40 85.48
C LEU A 136 -29.76 -73.55 85.33
N ARG A 137 -28.65 -73.91 86.02
CA ARG A 137 -27.36 -73.23 85.82
C ARG A 137 -26.83 -73.39 84.38
N ARG A 138 -26.95 -74.59 83.80
CA ARG A 138 -26.57 -74.85 82.40
C ARG A 138 -27.45 -74.07 81.42
N GLY A 139 -28.77 -74.03 81.66
CA GLY A 139 -29.71 -73.29 80.81
C GLY A 139 -29.56 -71.77 80.91
N LEU A 140 -29.23 -71.24 82.09
CA LEU A 140 -28.88 -69.83 82.27
C LEU A 140 -27.52 -69.50 81.62
N ALA A 141 -26.52 -70.37 81.73
CA ALA A 141 -25.25 -70.20 81.06
C ALA A 141 -25.37 -70.28 79.52
N ALA A 142 -26.18 -71.19 78.99
CA ALA A 142 -26.46 -71.30 77.56
C ALA A 142 -27.17 -70.04 77.04
N ARG A 143 -28.22 -69.56 77.71
CA ARG A 143 -28.87 -68.30 77.38
C ARG A 143 -27.96 -67.09 77.54
N GLY A 144 -27.06 -67.10 78.52
CA GLY A 144 -26.01 -66.09 78.68
C GLY A 144 -25.12 -66.03 77.45
N ALA A 145 -24.58 -67.17 77.02
CA ALA A 145 -23.77 -67.29 75.81
C ALA A 145 -24.54 -66.91 74.53
N GLU A 146 -25.84 -67.21 74.43
CA GLU A 146 -26.70 -66.74 73.32
C GLU A 146 -26.82 -65.20 73.28
N TRP A 147 -26.92 -64.54 74.43
CA TRP A 147 -26.98 -63.07 74.51
C TRP A 147 -25.61 -62.42 74.33
N GLU A 148 -24.54 -63.04 74.83
CA GLU A 148 -23.15 -62.62 74.57
C GLU A 148 -22.82 -62.73 73.08
N ALA A 149 -23.21 -63.82 72.42
CA ALA A 149 -23.07 -63.97 70.96
C ALA A 149 -23.82 -62.86 70.20
N ARG A 150 -25.08 -62.59 70.56
CA ARG A 150 -25.86 -61.48 69.95
C ARG A 150 -25.26 -60.10 70.23
N ALA A 151 -24.65 -59.90 71.39
CA ALA A 151 -23.95 -58.64 71.68
C ALA A 151 -22.74 -58.48 70.76
N VAL A 152 -21.93 -59.53 70.59
CA VAL A 152 -20.78 -59.53 69.67
C VAL A 152 -21.21 -59.38 68.20
N GLU A 153 -22.32 -60.01 67.79
CA GLU A 153 -22.92 -59.81 66.46
C GLU A 153 -23.29 -58.33 66.23
N LEU A 154 -24.01 -57.71 67.17
CA LEU A 154 -24.42 -56.30 67.07
C LEU A 154 -23.25 -55.31 67.22
N GLU A 155 -22.23 -55.64 68.02
CA GLU A 155 -20.99 -54.87 68.09
C GLU A 155 -20.25 -54.92 66.73
N GLY A 156 -20.18 -56.10 66.11
CA GLY A 156 -19.66 -56.28 64.75
C GLY A 156 -20.46 -55.52 63.68
N ASP A 157 -21.79 -55.53 63.75
CA ASP A 157 -22.66 -54.75 62.86
C ASP A 157 -22.42 -53.23 63.03
N VAL A 158 -22.27 -52.75 64.27
CA VAL A 158 -21.98 -51.34 64.56
C VAL A 158 -20.57 -50.94 64.08
N GLU A 159 -19.58 -51.81 64.23
CA GLU A 159 -18.24 -51.60 63.68
C GLU A 159 -18.23 -51.60 62.14
N ALA A 160 -18.97 -52.51 61.51
CA ALA A 160 -19.13 -52.56 60.06
C ALA A 160 -19.84 -51.31 59.51
N LEU A 161 -20.91 -50.84 60.16
CA LEU A 161 -21.61 -49.60 59.78
C LEU A 161 -20.72 -48.36 60.00
N ARG A 162 -19.89 -48.33 61.06
CA ARG A 162 -18.90 -47.27 61.27
C ARG A 162 -17.82 -47.27 60.18
N ALA A 163 -17.35 -48.45 59.77
CA ALA A 163 -16.39 -48.58 58.67
C ALA A 163 -17.00 -48.08 57.36
N GLN A 164 -18.20 -48.53 56.99
CA GLN A 164 -18.92 -48.08 55.79
C GLN A 164 -19.18 -46.56 55.78
N LEU A 165 -19.56 -45.97 56.91
CA LEU A 165 -19.69 -44.52 57.04
C LEU A 165 -18.34 -43.79 56.92
N GLY A 166 -17.24 -44.41 57.38
CA GLY A 166 -15.88 -43.92 57.18
C GLY A 166 -15.49 -43.92 55.70
N GLU A 167 -15.70 -45.04 55.01
CA GLU A 167 -15.45 -45.23 53.57
C GLU A 167 -16.23 -44.21 52.74
N GLN A 168 -17.54 -44.09 52.94
CA GLN A 168 -18.38 -43.11 52.25
C GLN A 168 -17.93 -41.66 52.51
N ARG A 169 -17.47 -41.34 53.74
CA ARG A 169 -16.92 -40.02 54.06
C ARG A 169 -15.60 -39.77 53.32
N SER A 170 -14.71 -40.76 53.19
CA SER A 170 -13.49 -40.63 52.36
C SER A 170 -13.81 -40.49 50.88
N GLU A 171 -14.71 -41.29 50.32
CA GLU A 171 -15.15 -41.18 48.92
C GLU A 171 -15.77 -39.81 48.60
N GLN A 172 -16.56 -39.25 49.52
CA GLN A 172 -17.10 -37.89 49.40
C GLN A 172 -16.00 -36.82 49.46
N GLN A 173 -14.99 -36.99 50.30
CA GLN A 173 -13.84 -36.08 50.37
C GLN A 173 -12.97 -36.17 49.11
N ASP A 174 -12.69 -37.37 48.61
CA ASP A 174 -11.84 -37.57 47.44
C ASP A 174 -12.54 -37.15 46.14
N SER A 175 -13.82 -37.49 45.95
CA SER A 175 -14.61 -36.92 44.84
C SER A 175 -14.79 -35.40 44.96
N GLY A 176 -14.83 -34.86 46.18
CA GLY A 176 -14.75 -33.41 46.42
C GLY A 176 -13.41 -32.80 45.97
N ARG A 177 -12.28 -33.43 46.32
CA ARG A 177 -10.94 -33.02 45.88
C ARG A 177 -10.78 -33.10 44.36
N GLU A 178 -11.30 -34.16 43.73
CA GLU A 178 -11.30 -34.32 42.27
C GLU A 178 -12.13 -33.25 41.56
N ARG A 179 -13.31 -32.90 42.08
CA ARG A 179 -14.11 -31.77 41.57
C ARG A 179 -13.35 -30.45 41.68
N VAL A 180 -12.68 -30.19 42.81
CA VAL A 180 -11.86 -28.98 42.98
C VAL A 180 -10.68 -28.97 41.99
N ARG A 181 -9.99 -30.10 41.79
CA ARG A 181 -8.91 -30.22 40.78
C ARG A 181 -9.42 -29.93 39.37
N ALA A 182 -10.50 -30.59 38.95
CA ALA A 182 -11.11 -30.36 37.64
C ALA A 182 -11.58 -28.90 37.45
N LEU A 183 -12.14 -28.27 38.49
CA LEU A 183 -12.49 -26.85 38.45
C LEU A 183 -11.26 -25.94 38.36
N SER A 184 -10.17 -26.25 39.07
CA SER A 184 -8.91 -25.50 38.92
C SER A 184 -8.33 -25.63 37.51
N GLU A 185 -8.26 -26.84 36.95
CA GLU A 185 -7.78 -27.09 35.58
C GLU A 185 -8.64 -26.34 34.54
N LEU A 186 -9.96 -26.39 34.66
CA LEU A 186 -10.87 -25.63 33.79
C LEU A 186 -10.72 -24.11 33.98
N SER A 187 -10.46 -23.63 35.20
CA SER A 187 -10.22 -22.19 35.45
C SER A 187 -8.89 -21.72 34.85
N GLU A 188 -7.83 -22.53 34.93
CA GLU A 188 -6.55 -22.27 34.29
C GLU A 188 -6.66 -22.30 32.77
N GLN A 189 -7.40 -23.26 32.20
CA GLN A 189 -7.66 -23.31 30.77
C GLN A 189 -8.43 -22.07 30.30
N ASN A 190 -9.49 -21.66 31.00
CA ASN A 190 -10.23 -20.43 30.69
C ASN A 190 -9.34 -19.18 30.81
N LEU A 191 -8.46 -19.11 31.81
CA LEU A 191 -7.50 -18.01 31.96
C LEU A 191 -6.50 -17.96 30.80
N ARG A 192 -5.92 -19.11 30.42
CA ARG A 192 -4.99 -19.22 29.28
C ARG A 192 -5.67 -18.84 27.96
N LEU A 193 -6.89 -19.31 27.72
CA LEU A 193 -7.69 -18.94 26.54
C LEU A 193 -8.01 -17.44 26.54
N SER A 194 -8.38 -16.87 27.69
CA SER A 194 -8.65 -15.42 27.81
C SER A 194 -7.39 -14.58 27.55
N GLN A 195 -6.22 -15.03 28.00
CA GLN A 195 -4.93 -14.41 27.70
C GLN A 195 -4.57 -14.51 26.21
N GLN A 196 -4.80 -15.66 25.58
CA GLN A 196 -4.58 -15.85 24.13
C GLN A 196 -5.51 -14.97 23.30
N LEU A 197 -6.80 -14.83 23.68
CA LEU A 197 -7.74 -13.92 23.03
C LEU A 197 -7.32 -12.45 23.22
N ALA A 198 -6.84 -12.07 24.40
CA ALA A 198 -6.32 -10.72 24.65
C ALA A 198 -5.08 -10.43 23.75
N GLN A 199 -4.12 -11.35 23.70
CA GLN A 199 -2.93 -11.24 22.84
C GLN A 199 -3.31 -11.17 21.35
N ALA A 200 -4.23 -12.02 20.89
CA ALA A 200 -4.73 -11.97 19.51
C ALA A 200 -5.40 -10.62 19.19
N SER A 201 -6.20 -10.06 20.11
CA SER A 201 -6.82 -8.75 19.94
C SER A 201 -5.82 -7.59 19.94
N GLN A 202 -4.70 -7.71 20.67
CA GLN A 202 -3.62 -6.72 20.66
C GLN A 202 -2.89 -6.74 19.31
N ALA A 203 -2.51 -7.92 18.83
CA ALA A 203 -1.90 -8.10 17.51
C ALA A 203 -2.85 -7.64 16.37
N GLU A 204 -4.15 -7.91 16.48
CA GLU A 204 -5.13 -7.39 15.51
C GLU A 204 -5.16 -5.85 15.51
N GLN A 205 -5.15 -5.20 16.67
CA GLN A 205 -5.10 -3.74 16.75
C GLN A 205 -3.79 -3.15 16.21
N GLU A 206 -2.65 -3.84 16.39
CA GLU A 206 -1.37 -3.44 15.82
C GLU A 206 -1.40 -3.52 14.29
N LEU A 207 -1.86 -4.65 13.73
CA LEU A 207 -2.06 -4.81 12.29
C LEU A 207 -3.10 -3.82 11.72
N GLN A 208 -4.16 -3.48 12.46
CA GLN A 208 -5.11 -2.43 12.06
C GLN A 208 -4.43 -1.06 11.96
N ARG A 209 -3.58 -0.68 12.93
CA ARG A 209 -2.79 0.57 12.88
C ARG A 209 -1.82 0.59 11.71
N GLU A 210 -1.15 -0.53 11.43
CA GLU A 210 -0.26 -0.66 10.27
C GLU A 210 -1.03 -0.54 8.95
N LEU A 211 -2.19 -1.21 8.82
CA LEU A 211 -3.07 -1.12 7.65
C LEU A 211 -3.57 0.30 7.42
N ASP A 212 -3.96 1.02 8.47
CA ASP A 212 -4.39 2.42 8.35
C ASP A 212 -3.21 3.36 8.04
N GLY A 213 -2.02 3.08 8.57
CA GLY A 213 -0.78 3.74 8.16
C GLY A 213 -0.46 3.55 6.67
N LEU A 214 -0.51 2.31 6.18
CA LEU A 214 -0.31 1.99 4.76
C LEU A 214 -1.40 2.58 3.86
N ARG A 215 -2.66 2.59 4.29
CA ARG A 215 -3.76 3.28 3.59
C ARG A 215 -3.49 4.78 3.49
N GLY A 216 -3.03 5.41 4.58
CA GLY A 216 -2.63 6.82 4.60
C GLY A 216 -1.47 7.11 3.64
N GLN A 217 -0.45 6.25 3.60
CA GLN A 217 0.67 6.36 2.66
C GLN A 217 0.20 6.23 1.20
N CYS A 218 -0.64 5.25 0.88
CA CYS A 218 -1.22 5.08 -0.45
C CYS A 218 -2.07 6.29 -0.86
N GLN A 219 -2.88 6.85 0.04
CA GLN A 219 -3.65 8.08 -0.22
C GLN A 219 -2.73 9.28 -0.48
N ALA A 220 -1.68 9.47 0.33
CA ALA A 220 -0.69 10.53 0.12
C ALA A 220 0.04 10.39 -1.22
N GLN A 221 0.42 9.16 -1.63
CA GLN A 221 1.01 8.90 -2.94
C GLN A 221 0.04 9.21 -4.10
N VAL A 222 -1.24 8.88 -3.95
CA VAL A 222 -2.27 9.21 -4.96
C VAL A 222 -2.46 10.72 -5.08
N LEU A 223 -2.48 11.47 -3.96
CA LEU A 223 -2.56 12.93 -3.96
C LEU A 223 -1.33 13.58 -4.58
N ALA A 224 -0.11 13.18 -4.18
CA ALA A 224 1.13 13.65 -4.78
C ALA A 224 1.21 13.33 -6.29
N GLY A 225 0.74 12.15 -6.70
CA GLY A 225 0.60 11.76 -8.10
C GLY A 225 -0.39 12.62 -8.87
N ALA A 226 -1.51 13.03 -8.24
CA ALA A 226 -2.48 13.95 -8.85
C ALA A 226 -1.88 15.37 -9.00
N GLU A 227 -1.18 15.89 -7.98
CA GLU A 227 -0.48 17.17 -8.08
C GLU A 227 0.53 17.17 -9.23
N LEU A 228 1.37 16.14 -9.33
CA LEU A 228 2.36 16.03 -10.41
C LEU A 228 1.69 15.97 -11.79
N ARG A 229 0.54 15.29 -11.94
CA ARG A 229 -0.24 15.31 -13.19
C ARG A 229 -0.71 16.72 -13.55
N THR A 230 -1.30 17.45 -12.61
CA THR A 230 -1.74 18.84 -12.89
C THR A 230 -0.59 19.77 -13.27
N ARG A 231 0.60 19.59 -12.67
CA ARG A 231 1.82 20.34 -13.06
C ARG A 231 2.27 19.96 -14.47
N LEU A 232 2.24 18.68 -14.84
CA LEU A 232 2.56 18.22 -16.19
C LEU A 232 1.55 18.75 -17.23
N GLU A 233 0.26 18.76 -16.91
CA GLU A 233 -0.80 19.31 -17.77
C GLU A 233 -0.61 20.82 -18.00
N SER A 234 -0.25 21.59 -16.97
CA SER A 234 0.11 23.02 -17.10
C SER A 234 1.29 23.23 -18.03
N LEU A 235 2.41 22.52 -17.79
CA LEU A 235 3.61 22.62 -18.60
C LEU A 235 3.39 22.16 -20.05
N GLN A 236 2.54 21.16 -20.28
CA GLN A 236 2.14 20.73 -21.62
C GLN A 236 1.34 21.82 -22.34
N GLY A 237 0.40 22.48 -21.65
CA GLY A 237 -0.35 23.62 -22.19
C GLY A 237 0.56 24.81 -22.56
N GLU A 238 1.50 25.15 -21.68
CA GLU A 238 2.52 26.18 -21.95
C GLU A 238 3.38 25.82 -23.16
N ASN A 239 3.84 24.56 -23.26
CA ASN A 239 4.65 24.11 -24.37
C ASN A 239 3.88 24.16 -25.70
N GLN A 240 2.59 23.77 -25.71
CA GLN A 240 1.72 23.89 -26.89
C GLN A 240 1.53 25.36 -27.32
N MET A 241 1.37 26.28 -26.36
CA MET A 241 1.27 27.72 -26.65
C MET A 241 2.59 28.27 -27.23
N LEU A 242 3.74 27.87 -26.69
CA LEU A 242 5.04 28.25 -27.24
C LEU A 242 5.27 27.65 -28.64
N GLN A 243 4.81 26.42 -28.89
CA GLN A 243 4.87 25.79 -30.21
C GLN A 243 4.00 26.52 -31.25
N SER A 244 2.76 26.90 -30.92
CA SER A 244 1.92 27.68 -31.83
C SER A 244 2.54 29.05 -32.11
N ARG A 245 3.04 29.74 -31.08
CA ARG A 245 3.76 31.01 -31.25
C ARG A 245 5.00 30.88 -32.13
N ARG A 246 5.74 29.77 -32.02
CA ARG A 246 6.88 29.47 -32.91
C ARG A 246 6.44 29.28 -34.36
N GLN A 247 5.34 28.55 -34.59
CA GLN A 247 4.78 28.35 -35.93
C GLN A 247 4.30 29.65 -36.57
N ASP A 248 3.68 30.55 -35.80
CA ASP A 248 3.28 31.89 -36.26
C ASP A 248 4.51 32.71 -36.69
N LEU A 249 5.58 32.71 -35.89
CA LEU A 249 6.82 33.42 -36.20
C LEU A 249 7.55 32.80 -37.40
N GLU A 250 7.58 31.48 -37.52
CA GLU A 250 8.08 30.79 -38.72
C GLU A 250 7.28 31.18 -39.98
N ALA A 251 5.96 31.29 -39.88
CA ALA A 251 5.11 31.73 -40.99
C ALA A 251 5.36 33.21 -41.37
N GLN A 252 5.54 34.09 -40.39
CA GLN A 252 5.92 35.49 -40.62
C GLN A 252 7.30 35.60 -41.30
N ILE A 253 8.29 34.81 -40.86
CA ILE A 253 9.62 34.75 -41.49
C ILE A 253 9.54 34.24 -42.93
N ARG A 254 8.70 33.22 -43.21
CA ARG A 254 8.46 32.75 -44.59
C ARG A 254 7.84 33.84 -45.46
N GLY A 255 6.80 34.53 -44.98
CA GLY A 255 6.17 35.65 -45.69
C GLY A 255 7.15 36.78 -46.02
N LEU A 256 7.97 37.20 -45.05
CA LEU A 256 9.01 38.22 -45.27
C LEU A 256 10.09 37.76 -46.26
N ARG A 257 10.47 36.48 -46.27
CA ARG A 257 11.40 35.93 -47.27
C ARG A 257 10.80 35.98 -48.67
N GLU A 258 9.54 35.59 -48.85
CA GLU A 258 8.87 35.72 -50.14
C GLU A 258 8.76 37.19 -50.59
N GLU A 259 8.53 38.14 -49.68
CA GLU A 259 8.54 39.58 -50.02
C GLU A 259 9.92 40.06 -50.46
N VAL A 260 10.99 39.60 -49.82
CA VAL A 260 12.37 39.85 -50.24
C VAL A 260 12.65 39.25 -51.61
N GLU A 261 12.24 38.00 -51.88
CA GLU A 261 12.38 37.36 -53.19
C GLU A 261 11.59 38.10 -54.29
N LYS A 262 10.34 38.50 -54.01
CA LYS A 262 9.52 39.34 -54.90
C LYS A 262 10.19 40.71 -55.15
N GLY A 263 10.84 41.27 -54.13
CA GLY A 263 11.65 42.49 -54.23
C GLY A 263 12.90 42.32 -55.10
N GLN A 264 13.64 41.23 -54.90
CA GLN A 264 14.82 40.88 -55.70
C GLN A 264 14.47 40.64 -57.17
N GLY A 265 13.38 39.93 -57.46
CA GLY A 265 12.91 39.72 -58.84
C GLY A 265 12.55 41.03 -59.55
N ARG A 266 11.93 41.98 -58.84
CA ARG A 266 11.69 43.35 -59.37
C ARG A 266 13.00 44.09 -59.63
N LEU A 267 13.96 44.02 -58.72
CA LEU A 267 15.28 44.64 -58.90
C LEU A 267 16.02 44.05 -60.10
N GLN A 268 15.98 42.73 -60.30
CA GLN A 268 16.55 42.03 -61.46
C GLN A 268 15.93 42.54 -62.77
N ALA A 269 14.59 42.58 -62.87
CA ALA A 269 13.90 43.10 -64.05
C ALA A 269 14.32 44.56 -64.36
N THR A 270 14.31 45.46 -63.37
CA THR A 270 14.76 46.85 -63.58
C THR A 270 16.25 46.97 -63.94
N HIS A 271 17.09 46.01 -63.51
CA HIS A 271 18.49 45.95 -63.89
C HIS A 271 18.67 45.52 -65.35
N GLU A 272 17.90 44.52 -65.80
CA GLU A 272 17.87 44.08 -67.20
C GLU A 272 17.40 45.20 -68.14
N GLU A 273 16.30 45.89 -67.79
CA GLU A 273 15.82 47.08 -68.50
C GLU A 273 16.91 48.17 -68.61
N LEU A 274 17.59 48.47 -67.49
CA LEU A 274 18.69 49.44 -67.45
C LEU A 274 19.91 48.99 -68.28
N LEU A 275 20.17 47.68 -68.41
CA LEU A 275 21.20 47.16 -69.30
C LEU A 275 20.81 47.29 -70.77
N LEU A 276 19.53 47.09 -71.12
CA LEU A 276 19.01 47.32 -72.47
C LEU A 276 19.10 48.80 -72.87
N LEU A 277 18.59 49.71 -72.04
CA LEU A 277 18.70 51.17 -72.26
C LEU A 277 20.15 51.65 -72.37
N ARG A 278 21.10 51.00 -71.67
CA ARG A 278 22.54 51.26 -71.80
C ARG A 278 23.14 50.75 -73.11
N ARG A 279 22.60 49.69 -73.71
CA ARG A 279 23.00 49.18 -75.04
C ARG A 279 22.45 50.10 -76.13
N GLU A 280 21.16 50.39 -76.10
CA GLU A 280 20.48 51.33 -77.01
C GLU A 280 21.17 52.70 -77.01
N ARG A 281 21.47 53.26 -75.83
CA ARG A 281 22.25 54.51 -75.73
C ARG A 281 23.63 54.42 -76.39
N ARG A 282 24.33 53.28 -76.28
CA ARG A 282 25.65 53.08 -76.92
C ARG A 282 25.51 52.98 -78.43
N GLU A 283 24.52 52.24 -78.91
CA GLU A 283 24.18 52.11 -80.33
C GLU A 283 23.86 53.49 -80.92
N HIS A 284 22.99 54.28 -80.29
CA HIS A 284 22.71 55.66 -80.69
C HIS A 284 23.95 56.58 -80.63
N SER A 285 24.86 56.41 -79.66
CA SER A 285 26.12 57.17 -79.69
C SER A 285 27.02 56.80 -80.86
N LEU A 286 27.09 55.52 -81.23
CA LEU A 286 27.84 55.05 -82.41
C LEU A 286 27.18 55.50 -83.72
N GLU A 287 25.85 55.55 -83.78
CA GLU A 287 25.10 56.13 -84.92
C GLU A 287 25.39 57.62 -85.07
N LEU A 288 25.39 58.38 -83.97
CA LEU A 288 25.77 59.79 -83.97
C LEU A 288 27.24 60.01 -84.36
N GLU A 289 28.15 59.13 -83.94
CA GLU A 289 29.56 59.19 -84.35
C GLU A 289 29.74 58.88 -85.85
N ARG A 290 29.04 57.87 -86.39
CA ARG A 290 29.03 57.57 -87.84
C ARG A 290 28.51 58.77 -88.65
N ALA A 291 27.36 59.31 -88.27
CA ALA A 291 26.78 60.48 -88.93
C ALA A 291 27.69 61.72 -88.85
N ARG A 292 28.47 61.88 -87.78
CA ARG A 292 29.51 62.92 -87.68
C ARG A 292 30.67 62.65 -88.63
N SER A 293 31.22 61.43 -88.69
CA SER A 293 32.29 61.10 -89.63
C SER A 293 31.86 61.25 -91.09
N GLU A 294 30.63 60.84 -91.44
CA GLU A 294 30.05 61.02 -92.77
C GLU A 294 29.91 62.52 -93.12
N ALA A 295 29.48 63.34 -92.17
CA ALA A 295 29.41 64.80 -92.34
C ALA A 295 30.80 65.44 -92.46
N GLU A 296 31.80 65.00 -91.69
CA GLU A 296 33.19 65.47 -91.79
C GLU A 296 33.83 65.07 -93.13
N GLU A 297 33.58 63.84 -93.60
CA GLU A 297 33.99 63.38 -94.92
C GLU A 297 33.35 64.20 -96.03
N ALA A 298 32.03 64.44 -95.97
CA ALA A 298 31.30 65.29 -96.91
C ALA A 298 31.83 66.74 -96.91
N LEU A 299 32.10 67.33 -95.73
CA LEU A 299 32.74 68.65 -95.62
C LEU A 299 34.17 68.63 -96.18
N SER A 300 34.93 67.55 -96.00
CA SER A 300 36.27 67.40 -96.59
C SER A 300 36.21 67.28 -98.12
N ALA A 301 35.21 66.57 -98.65
CA ALA A 301 34.95 66.44 -100.07
C ALA A 301 34.52 67.77 -100.69
N LEU A 302 33.64 68.52 -100.02
CA LEU A 302 33.28 69.90 -100.39
C LEU A 302 34.52 70.81 -100.42
N ARG A 303 35.41 70.75 -99.41
CA ARG A 303 36.68 71.51 -99.42
C ARG A 303 37.62 71.08 -100.56
N ARG A 304 37.67 69.79 -100.91
CA ARG A 304 38.46 69.30 -102.06
C ARG A 304 37.86 69.77 -103.40
N LEU A 305 36.54 69.77 -103.53
CA LEU A 305 35.84 70.29 -104.70
C LEU A 305 36.01 71.81 -104.83
N GLN A 306 35.92 72.55 -103.72
CA GLN A 306 36.20 73.99 -103.68
C GLN A 306 37.61 74.31 -104.15
N ARG A 307 38.64 73.55 -103.70
CA ARG A 307 40.01 73.70 -104.21
C ARG A 307 40.13 73.44 -105.71
N ARG A 308 39.45 72.41 -106.23
CA ARG A 308 39.41 72.14 -107.67
C ARG A 308 38.67 73.22 -108.46
N VAL A 309 37.62 73.81 -107.89
CA VAL A 309 36.93 74.96 -108.48
C VAL A 309 37.86 76.17 -108.50
N SER A 310 38.56 76.48 -107.40
CA SER A 310 39.53 77.57 -107.39
C SER A 310 40.73 77.31 -108.30
N GLU A 311 41.23 76.06 -108.42
CA GLU A 311 42.27 75.68 -109.39
C GLU A 311 41.80 75.87 -110.84
N LEU A 312 40.54 75.57 -111.15
CA LEU A 312 39.93 75.80 -112.47
C LEU A 312 39.61 77.28 -112.73
N GLU A 313 39.30 78.05 -111.68
CA GLU A 313 39.15 79.51 -111.75
C GLU A 313 40.52 80.17 -111.94
N GLU A 314 41.56 79.74 -111.22
CA GLU A 314 42.94 80.17 -111.42
C GLU A 314 43.47 79.81 -112.81
N SER A 315 43.15 78.63 -113.35
CA SER A 315 43.55 78.29 -114.73
C SER A 315 42.79 79.13 -115.76
N ARG A 316 41.51 79.42 -115.55
CA ARG A 316 40.74 80.39 -116.36
C ARG A 316 41.28 81.82 -116.26
N LEU A 317 41.75 82.23 -115.08
CA LEU A 317 42.39 83.54 -114.88
C LEU A 317 43.74 83.59 -115.60
N GLN A 318 44.56 82.54 -115.53
CA GLN A 318 45.83 82.46 -116.28
C GLN A 318 45.59 82.45 -117.81
N GLU A 319 44.56 81.77 -118.31
CA GLU A 319 44.14 81.85 -119.72
C GLU A 319 43.64 83.26 -120.11
N ALA A 320 42.96 83.95 -119.19
CA ALA A 320 42.51 85.34 -119.39
C ALA A 320 43.67 86.36 -119.33
N ASP A 321 44.65 86.18 -118.45
CA ASP A 321 45.80 87.09 -118.26
C ASP A 321 46.71 87.13 -119.49
N ILE A 322 46.83 86.01 -120.21
CA ILE A 322 47.55 85.93 -121.50
C ILE A 322 46.79 86.72 -122.62
N SER A 323 45.49 86.95 -122.47
CA SER A 323 44.67 87.77 -123.39
C SER A 323 44.40 89.21 -122.91
N GLY A 324 44.47 89.48 -121.61
CA GLY A 324 44.06 90.76 -121.01
C GLY A 324 45.13 91.87 -121.06
N ALA A 325 46.41 91.51 -121.13
CA ALA A 325 47.54 92.42 -120.93
C ALA A 325 47.76 93.50 -122.03
N SER A 326 46.88 93.60 -123.04
CA SER A 326 47.03 94.53 -124.19
C SER A 326 45.91 95.57 -124.32
N LEU A 327 44.91 95.58 -123.43
CA LEU A 327 43.73 96.46 -123.53
C LEU A 327 43.36 97.19 -122.22
N GLN A 328 44.32 97.33 -121.27
CA GLN A 328 44.09 97.97 -119.97
C GLN A 328 45.19 98.98 -119.61
N LEU A 329 45.34 100.04 -120.42
CA LEU A 329 46.18 101.20 -120.08
C LEU A 329 45.52 102.57 -120.34
N GLU A 330 44.21 102.60 -120.67
CA GLU A 330 43.45 103.84 -120.85
C GLU A 330 42.09 103.73 -120.16
N LEU A 331 41.60 104.88 -119.64
CA LEU A 331 40.34 105.07 -118.91
C LEU A 331 40.36 104.46 -117.48
N ALA A 332 41.00 105.12 -116.52
CA ALA A 332 40.44 106.24 -115.72
C ALA A 332 39.30 105.78 -114.78
N HIS A 333 39.53 105.73 -113.46
CA HIS A 333 39.45 106.88 -112.54
C HIS A 333 38.07 107.58 -112.47
N SER A 334 37.30 107.27 -111.41
CA SER A 334 36.50 108.20 -110.57
C SER A 334 35.66 107.36 -109.59
N LEU A 335 35.95 107.34 -108.29
CA LEU A 335 35.66 108.35 -107.24
C LEU A 335 34.32 108.12 -106.51
N ASP A 336 34.45 107.49 -105.33
CA ASP A 336 33.85 107.77 -104.02
C ASP A 336 32.40 108.31 -103.81
N SER A 337 31.85 107.82 -102.68
CA SER A 337 30.80 108.42 -101.81
C SER A 337 29.32 108.30 -102.25
N VAL A 338 28.29 108.21 -101.37
CA VAL A 338 28.14 107.93 -99.92
C VAL A 338 26.64 107.67 -99.60
N HIS A 339 26.30 106.95 -98.51
CA HIS A 339 24.96 106.86 -97.85
C HIS A 339 23.78 106.23 -98.66
N ASP A 340 22.66 105.76 -98.07
CA ASP A 340 22.23 105.74 -96.66
C ASP A 340 21.27 104.57 -96.27
N GLN A 341 20.81 104.58 -95.01
CA GLN A 341 19.66 103.86 -94.41
C GLN A 341 18.34 104.01 -95.24
N ASP A 342 17.24 103.26 -95.07
CA ASP A 342 16.65 102.73 -93.83
C ASP A 342 15.62 101.58 -94.07
N GLN A 343 14.84 101.21 -93.04
CA GLN A 343 14.07 99.95 -92.91
C GLN A 343 12.69 99.84 -93.59
N ASN A 344 12.21 98.57 -93.68
CA ASN A 344 10.81 98.10 -93.71
C ASN A 344 9.92 98.43 -94.94
N THR A 345 9.49 97.41 -95.70
CA THR A 345 8.12 96.83 -95.56
C THR A 345 7.83 95.63 -96.46
N ASP A 346 6.99 94.78 -95.89
CA ASP A 346 6.44 93.51 -96.33
C ASP A 346 5.35 93.67 -97.45
N ARG A 347 5.41 92.93 -98.59
CA ARG A 347 4.35 91.96 -99.05
C ARG A 347 4.28 91.53 -100.54
N ARG A 348 4.12 90.20 -100.69
CA ARG A 348 3.19 89.41 -101.55
C ARG A 348 3.53 89.00 -103.01
N GLY A 349 3.22 87.72 -103.26
CA GLY A 349 3.02 87.06 -104.57
C GLY A 349 4.23 86.21 -105.00
N ASP A 350 4.15 84.91 -105.31
CA ASP A 350 3.15 83.85 -105.04
C ASP A 350 3.96 82.52 -104.96
N THR A 351 3.67 81.56 -104.07
CA THR A 351 2.61 80.51 -104.20
C THR A 351 2.79 79.70 -105.51
N LEU A 352 3.11 78.39 -105.51
CA LEU A 352 2.27 77.25 -105.11
C LEU A 352 3.05 75.90 -105.15
N MET A 353 2.87 75.05 -104.13
CA MET A 353 2.42 73.62 -104.22
C MET A 353 3.33 72.54 -104.85
N SER A 354 3.21 71.22 -104.61
CA SER A 354 2.33 70.36 -103.77
C SER A 354 2.94 68.92 -103.76
N SER A 355 2.55 67.92 -102.95
CA SER A 355 1.89 67.88 -101.64
C SER A 355 1.81 66.43 -101.12
N ARG A 356 1.53 66.31 -99.82
CA ARG A 356 0.83 65.20 -99.14
C ARG A 356 -0.52 64.85 -99.84
N PRO A 357 -1.23 63.74 -99.52
CA PRO A 357 -2.04 63.60 -98.29
C PRO A 357 -2.04 62.15 -97.72
N THR A 358 -2.83 61.65 -96.74
CA THR A 358 -4.06 62.13 -96.04
C THR A 358 -4.13 61.53 -94.60
N SER A 359 -5.04 62.02 -93.73
CA SER A 359 -5.25 61.62 -92.31
C SER A 359 -6.51 60.73 -92.12
N PRO A 360 -7.01 60.36 -90.90
CA PRO A 360 -7.64 61.30 -89.94
C PRO A 360 -7.56 61.00 -88.40
N ALA A 361 -7.89 62.03 -87.58
CA ALA A 361 -8.44 62.05 -86.20
C ALA A 361 -7.75 61.19 -85.08
N GLN A 362 -7.11 61.73 -84.03
CA GLN A 362 -7.64 62.43 -82.82
C GLN A 362 -6.46 62.75 -81.84
N THR A 363 -6.50 63.50 -80.71
CA THR A 363 -7.36 64.56 -80.10
C THR A 363 -6.64 65.15 -78.84
N THR A 364 -6.91 66.42 -78.44
CA THR A 364 -6.50 67.16 -77.19
C THR A 364 -5.01 67.20 -76.77
N LEU A 365 -4.29 68.33 -76.87
CA LEU A 365 -4.23 69.52 -75.97
C LEU A 365 -3.20 69.46 -74.81
N SER A 366 -2.01 70.02 -75.09
CA SER A 366 -1.33 71.14 -74.38
C SER A 366 -0.95 71.15 -72.87
N LEU A 367 0.31 71.60 -72.67
CA LEU A 367 0.84 72.59 -71.70
C LEU A 367 1.37 72.19 -70.29
N GLU A 368 2.66 72.54 -70.12
CA GLU A 368 3.26 73.38 -69.06
C GLU A 368 3.35 73.01 -67.56
N THR A 369 4.31 73.70 -66.96
CA THR A 369 4.84 73.60 -65.59
C THR A 369 3.99 74.39 -64.58
N GLN A 370 3.83 73.90 -63.34
CA GLN A 370 4.15 74.60 -62.06
C GLN A 370 3.42 74.02 -60.81
N LYS A 371 3.80 74.54 -59.64
CA LYS A 371 3.38 74.14 -58.28
C LYS A 371 1.96 74.62 -57.93
N ALA A 372 1.27 73.86 -57.07
CA ALA A 372 0.80 74.28 -55.72
C ALA A 372 -0.64 73.88 -55.30
N SER A 373 -0.75 73.50 -54.02
CA SER A 373 -1.89 73.70 -53.10
C SER A 373 -3.21 72.90 -53.21
N SER A 374 -3.55 72.25 -52.07
CA SER A 374 -4.90 72.12 -51.44
C SER A 374 -6.10 71.62 -52.28
N HIS A 375 -6.81 70.55 -51.90
CA HIS A 375 -7.46 70.38 -50.58
C HIS A 375 -7.78 68.92 -50.17
N GLN A 376 -7.85 68.71 -48.86
CA GLN A 376 -8.53 67.62 -48.11
C GLN A 376 -10.07 67.63 -48.32
N PRO A 377 -10.90 66.68 -47.81
CA PRO A 377 -10.71 65.73 -46.68
C PRO A 377 -11.02 64.26 -47.04
N SER A 378 -11.04 63.22 -46.19
CA SER A 378 -10.70 62.90 -44.77
C SER A 378 -10.13 61.45 -44.78
N SER A 379 -9.39 60.88 -43.82
CA SER A 379 -9.65 60.73 -42.38
C SER A 379 -8.40 60.19 -41.67
N GLN A 380 -8.23 60.48 -40.37
CA GLN A 380 -7.46 59.77 -39.31
C GLN A 380 -6.20 58.97 -39.73
N GLU A 381 -5.00 59.45 -39.42
CA GLU A 381 -4.34 59.26 -38.10
C GLU A 381 -4.13 57.79 -37.71
N GLU A 382 -3.02 57.21 -38.19
CA GLU A 382 -2.02 56.44 -37.41
C GLU A 382 -1.04 55.80 -38.41
N ARG A 383 -0.01 56.56 -38.79
CA ARG A 383 1.11 56.01 -39.55
C ARG A 383 2.44 56.31 -38.85
N LEU A 384 2.73 55.42 -37.92
CA LEU A 384 4.06 54.83 -37.68
C LEU A 384 5.22 55.84 -37.62
N GLU A 385 5.57 56.22 -36.40
CA GLU A 385 6.95 56.59 -36.12
C GLU A 385 7.89 55.46 -36.57
N LEU A 386 8.81 55.77 -37.47
CA LEU A 386 9.95 54.90 -37.76
C LEU A 386 10.82 54.79 -36.50
N PRO A 387 11.09 53.59 -35.94
CA PRO A 387 12.02 53.44 -34.84
C PRO A 387 13.45 53.68 -35.33
N ARG A 388 13.88 54.96 -35.36
CA ARG A 388 15.28 55.35 -35.42
C ARG A 388 15.98 54.94 -34.13
N LYS A 389 16.27 53.65 -33.99
CA LYS A 389 17.07 53.05 -32.90
C LYS A 389 17.59 51.65 -33.23
N ARG A 390 18.12 51.48 -34.44
CA ARG A 390 19.42 50.79 -34.56
C ARG A 390 20.43 51.87 -34.88
N ALA A 391 21.30 52.16 -33.92
CA ALA A 391 22.53 52.87 -34.23
C ALA A 391 23.27 52.02 -35.29
N SER A 392 24.00 52.67 -36.18
CA SER A 392 25.04 52.01 -36.93
C SER A 392 26.12 51.58 -35.95
N LEU A 393 25.96 50.39 -35.36
CA LEU A 393 27.02 49.71 -34.64
C LEU A 393 28.23 49.65 -35.57
N SER A 394 29.40 50.03 -35.06
CA SER A 394 30.61 50.00 -35.84
C SER A 394 30.91 48.54 -36.25
N PRO A 395 31.65 48.31 -37.34
CA PRO A 395 32.06 46.95 -37.71
C PRO A 395 32.78 46.18 -36.59
N GLY A 396 33.37 46.88 -35.60
CA GLY A 396 33.92 46.24 -34.40
C GLY A 396 32.86 45.76 -33.41
N GLU A 397 31.82 46.54 -33.15
CA GLU A 397 30.75 46.18 -32.20
C GLU A 397 29.94 44.97 -32.69
N MET A 398 29.70 44.86 -34.01
CA MET A 398 29.11 43.66 -34.62
C MET A 398 30.02 42.44 -34.51
N LEU A 399 31.34 42.61 -34.62
CA LEU A 399 32.30 41.50 -34.46
C LEU A 399 32.39 41.07 -32.99
N GLU A 400 32.34 42.00 -32.04
CA GLU A 400 32.30 41.69 -30.60
C GLU A 400 31.00 40.94 -30.22
N GLU A 401 29.85 41.29 -30.82
CA GLU A 401 28.59 40.54 -30.65
C GLU A 401 28.69 39.12 -31.26
N GLU A 402 29.20 38.97 -32.48
CA GLU A 402 29.39 37.67 -33.13
C GLU A 402 30.45 36.79 -32.41
N GLU A 403 31.52 37.39 -31.88
CA GLU A 403 32.51 36.69 -31.03
C GLU A 403 31.88 36.24 -29.70
N ALA A 404 31.04 37.07 -29.07
CA ALA A 404 30.31 36.71 -27.86
C ALA A 404 29.27 35.60 -28.11
N GLU A 405 28.58 35.61 -29.26
CA GLU A 405 27.68 34.52 -29.67
C GLU A 405 28.45 33.25 -30.02
N ALA A 406 29.61 33.35 -30.68
CA ALA A 406 30.49 32.21 -30.93
C ALA A 406 31.01 31.58 -29.63
N VAL A 407 31.33 32.37 -28.60
CA VAL A 407 31.69 31.87 -27.26
C VAL A 407 30.49 31.18 -26.60
N ARG A 408 29.29 31.78 -26.62
CA ARG A 408 28.07 31.16 -26.06
C ARG A 408 27.73 29.83 -26.73
N LEU A 409 27.84 29.74 -28.05
CA LEU A 409 27.63 28.51 -28.79
C LEU A 409 28.73 27.47 -28.52
N GLN A 410 29.98 27.91 -28.29
CA GLN A 410 31.04 27.01 -27.82
C GLN A 410 30.74 26.47 -26.42
N ASP A 411 30.31 27.32 -25.48
CA ASP A 411 29.91 26.92 -24.13
C ASP A 411 28.74 25.92 -24.19
N GLU A 412 27.70 26.20 -24.96
CA GLU A 412 26.56 25.29 -25.16
C GLU A 412 27.02 23.94 -25.76
N ILE A 413 27.92 23.96 -26.75
CA ILE A 413 28.52 22.74 -27.31
C ILE A 413 29.36 22.00 -26.27
N THR A 414 30.06 22.67 -25.34
CA THR A 414 30.78 21.99 -24.25
C THR A 414 29.83 21.35 -23.23
N LEU A 415 28.73 22.02 -22.89
CA LEU A 415 27.69 21.47 -22.02
C LEU A 415 27.03 20.24 -22.66
N GLN A 416 26.59 20.33 -23.92
CA GLN A 416 26.04 19.19 -24.66
C GLN A 416 27.06 18.03 -24.78
N ARG A 417 28.36 18.31 -24.92
CA ARG A 417 29.41 17.27 -24.91
C ARG A 417 29.56 16.61 -23.54
N ALA A 418 29.47 17.37 -22.45
CA ALA A 418 29.52 16.84 -21.09
C ALA A 418 28.27 16.00 -20.75
N GLU A 419 27.07 16.45 -21.16
CA GLU A 419 25.83 15.67 -21.04
C GLU A 419 25.92 14.35 -21.83
N LEU A 420 26.41 14.40 -23.07
CA LEU A 420 26.64 13.19 -23.88
C LEU A 420 27.72 12.26 -23.28
N GLN A 421 28.68 12.79 -22.50
CA GLN A 421 29.62 11.96 -21.75
C GLN A 421 28.94 11.31 -20.53
N ALA A 422 28.22 12.08 -19.71
CA ALA A 422 27.46 11.56 -18.57
C ALA A 422 26.47 10.46 -18.99
N LEU A 423 25.71 10.68 -20.06
CA LEU A 423 24.78 9.69 -20.61
C LEU A 423 25.49 8.44 -21.17
N ARG A 424 26.72 8.56 -21.68
CA ARG A 424 27.52 7.40 -22.11
C ARG A 424 28.04 6.60 -20.92
N GLU A 425 28.51 7.26 -19.87
CA GLU A 425 28.90 6.59 -18.62
C GLU A 425 27.70 5.92 -17.95
N GLU A 426 26.53 6.56 -17.95
CA GLU A 426 25.32 5.98 -17.37
C GLU A 426 24.80 4.79 -18.19
N LEU A 427 24.93 4.83 -19.52
CA LEU A 427 24.72 3.67 -20.38
C LEU A 427 25.76 2.56 -20.13
N GLN A 428 27.01 2.89 -19.79
CA GLN A 428 28.04 1.92 -19.40
C GLN A 428 27.71 1.27 -18.05
N ARG A 429 27.37 2.06 -17.03
CA ARG A 429 26.89 1.58 -15.72
C ARG A 429 25.67 0.67 -15.88
N GLN A 430 24.70 1.03 -16.72
CA GLN A 430 23.54 0.18 -17.03
C GLN A 430 23.90 -1.10 -17.80
N LYS A 431 24.98 -1.12 -18.58
CA LYS A 431 25.49 -2.34 -19.23
C LYS A 431 26.24 -3.23 -18.24
N GLU A 432 27.04 -2.66 -17.35
CA GLU A 432 27.73 -3.38 -16.27
C GLU A 432 26.71 -4.05 -15.34
N LEU A 433 25.69 -3.32 -14.88
CA LEU A 433 24.59 -3.86 -14.07
C LEU A 433 23.71 -4.90 -14.79
N ARG A 434 23.77 -4.99 -16.12
CA ARG A 434 23.09 -6.03 -16.93
C ARG A 434 24.01 -7.17 -17.37
N ALA A 435 25.32 -6.99 -17.25
CA ALA A 435 26.35 -7.99 -17.56
C ALA A 435 26.84 -8.70 -16.29
N GLN A 436 26.65 -8.10 -15.11
CA GLN A 436 26.65 -8.81 -13.84
C GLN A 436 25.48 -9.80 -13.84
N ASP A 437 25.78 -11.09 -13.92
CA ASP A 437 24.76 -12.12 -13.81
C ASP A 437 24.18 -12.08 -12.38
N PRO A 438 22.85 -11.93 -12.22
CA PRO A 438 22.24 -11.82 -10.90
C PRO A 438 22.43 -13.09 -10.05
N ALA A 439 22.73 -14.22 -10.69
CA ALA A 439 23.09 -15.47 -10.02
C ALA A 439 24.51 -15.43 -9.43
N GLU A 440 25.47 -14.79 -10.11
CA GLU A 440 26.84 -14.61 -9.61
C GLU A 440 26.84 -13.60 -8.46
N ALA A 441 26.19 -12.44 -8.62
CA ALA A 441 26.06 -11.45 -7.54
C ALA A 441 25.35 -11.99 -6.29
N LEU A 442 24.37 -12.90 -6.44
CA LEU A 442 23.75 -13.61 -5.32
C LEU A 442 24.67 -14.68 -4.73
N SER A 443 25.47 -15.37 -5.57
CA SER A 443 26.47 -16.33 -5.10
C SER A 443 27.54 -15.64 -4.27
N ASP A 444 28.07 -14.51 -4.74
CA ASP A 444 29.07 -13.70 -4.06
C ASP A 444 28.55 -13.19 -2.72
N ALA A 445 27.33 -12.62 -2.69
CA ALA A 445 26.69 -12.16 -1.46
C ALA A 445 26.37 -13.30 -0.47
N LEU A 446 26.08 -14.51 -0.95
CA LEU A 446 25.93 -15.70 -0.11
C LEU A 446 27.29 -16.16 0.43
N SER A 447 28.36 -16.16 -0.37
CA SER A 447 29.71 -16.47 0.11
C SER A 447 30.23 -15.42 1.11
N ASP A 448 29.96 -14.13 0.91
CA ASP A 448 30.32 -13.08 1.87
C ASP A 448 29.59 -13.28 3.21
N ARG A 449 28.31 -13.63 3.17
CA ARG A 449 27.52 -13.95 4.36
C ARG A 449 28.05 -15.21 5.05
N ASP A 450 28.34 -16.26 4.31
CA ASP A 450 28.79 -17.53 4.87
C ASP A 450 30.24 -17.41 5.39
N GLU A 451 31.10 -16.61 4.75
CA GLU A 451 32.39 -16.17 5.31
C GLU A 451 32.22 -15.35 6.58
N ALA A 452 31.26 -14.41 6.65
CA ALA A 452 31.00 -13.63 7.85
C ALA A 452 30.49 -14.50 9.01
N VAL A 453 29.64 -15.49 8.72
CA VAL A 453 29.18 -16.49 9.69
C VAL A 453 30.33 -17.37 10.16
N ASN A 454 31.21 -17.82 9.25
CA ASN A 454 32.40 -18.59 9.62
C ASN A 454 33.38 -17.74 10.46
N LYS A 455 33.64 -16.47 10.10
CA LYS A 455 34.44 -15.53 10.89
C LYS A 455 33.84 -15.25 12.27
N LEU A 456 32.51 -15.31 12.41
CA LEU A 456 31.81 -15.20 13.70
C LEU A 456 31.88 -16.50 14.52
N ALA A 457 31.96 -17.66 13.86
CA ALA A 457 32.12 -18.97 14.50
C ALA A 457 33.59 -19.26 14.91
N ASP A 458 34.55 -18.76 14.13
CA ASP A 458 36.01 -18.82 14.40
C ASP A 458 36.49 -17.71 15.34
N ALA A 459 35.64 -16.70 15.61
CA ALA A 459 35.93 -15.70 16.62
C ALA A 459 36.14 -16.37 17.99
N PRO A 460 37.16 -15.95 18.78
CA PRO A 460 37.40 -16.55 20.08
C PRO A 460 36.15 -16.43 20.95
N ALA A 461 35.69 -17.58 21.47
CA ALA A 461 34.44 -17.70 22.21
C ALA A 461 34.29 -16.54 23.21
N PRO A 462 33.18 -15.78 23.15
CA PRO A 462 33.10 -14.50 23.83
C PRO A 462 33.19 -14.70 25.34
N LEU A 463 34.02 -13.88 25.98
CA LEU A 463 34.44 -14.03 27.38
C LEU A 463 33.28 -13.87 28.39
N ASP A 464 32.11 -13.41 27.93
CA ASP A 464 30.92 -13.16 28.74
C ASP A 464 29.86 -14.27 28.54
N PRO A 465 29.52 -15.06 29.58
CA PRO A 465 28.56 -16.18 29.47
C PRO A 465 27.22 -15.83 28.80
N PHE A 466 26.70 -14.63 29.09
CA PHE A 466 25.45 -14.09 28.52
C PHE A 466 25.42 -14.04 26.98
N SER A 467 26.59 -13.95 26.34
CA SER A 467 26.70 -13.90 24.88
C SER A 467 26.80 -15.29 24.24
N ALA A 468 27.33 -16.27 24.97
CA ALA A 468 27.31 -17.68 24.56
C ALA A 468 25.89 -18.25 24.64
N ASP A 469 25.15 -17.95 25.72
CA ASP A 469 23.74 -18.34 25.86
C ASP A 469 22.89 -17.76 24.72
N ARG A 470 23.06 -16.47 24.40
CA ARG A 470 22.35 -15.82 23.29
C ARG A 470 22.73 -16.40 21.92
N ALA A 471 23.99 -16.79 21.72
CA ALA A 471 24.40 -17.47 20.49
C ALA A 471 23.77 -18.87 20.37
N LEU A 472 23.66 -19.60 21.48
CA LEU A 472 22.97 -20.89 21.55
C LEU A 472 21.47 -20.73 21.25
N GLU A 473 20.78 -19.76 21.87
CA GLU A 473 19.38 -19.43 21.58
C GLU A 473 19.15 -19.16 20.08
N LEU A 474 19.94 -18.27 19.47
CA LEU A 474 19.86 -17.97 18.03
C LEU A 474 20.12 -19.22 17.17
N SER A 475 21.04 -20.10 17.57
CA SER A 475 21.29 -21.36 16.85
C SER A 475 20.10 -22.33 16.93
N LEU A 476 19.41 -22.37 18.08
CA LEU A 476 18.21 -23.17 18.28
C LEU A 476 17.04 -22.60 17.46
N GLU A 477 16.86 -21.28 17.43
CA GLU A 477 15.86 -20.63 16.59
C GLU A 477 16.10 -20.90 15.10
N LEU A 478 17.34 -20.78 14.61
CA LEU A 478 17.69 -21.14 13.23
C LEU A 478 17.44 -22.63 12.92
N SER A 479 17.74 -23.53 13.88
CA SER A 479 17.43 -24.95 13.73
C SER A 479 15.92 -25.21 13.65
N ARG A 480 15.12 -24.46 14.43
CA ARG A 480 13.66 -24.56 14.44
C ARG A 480 13.07 -24.04 13.12
N VAL A 481 13.47 -22.85 12.69
CA VAL A 481 12.99 -22.24 11.43
C VAL A 481 13.37 -23.10 10.21
N SER A 482 14.55 -23.72 10.20
CA SER A 482 14.94 -24.64 9.12
C SER A 482 14.12 -25.93 9.13
N LEU A 483 13.82 -26.51 10.29
CA LEU A 483 12.91 -27.66 10.41
C LEU A 483 11.47 -27.32 9.99
N GLU A 484 10.97 -26.15 10.36
CA GLU A 484 9.65 -25.65 9.96
C GLU A 484 9.58 -25.47 8.44
N ARG A 485 10.58 -24.80 7.83
CA ARG A 485 10.75 -24.70 6.36
C ARG A 485 10.74 -26.07 5.69
N ASP A 486 11.54 -27.01 6.18
CA ASP A 486 11.66 -28.35 5.57
C ASP A 486 10.38 -29.19 5.76
N SER A 487 9.59 -28.91 6.80
CA SER A 487 8.27 -29.53 6.98
C SER A 487 7.26 -29.02 5.95
N LEU A 488 7.22 -27.69 5.74
CA LEU A 488 6.38 -27.03 4.74
C LEU A 488 6.80 -27.41 3.32
N SER A 489 8.10 -27.52 3.02
CA SER A 489 8.58 -27.98 1.71
C SER A 489 8.13 -29.42 1.41
N ARG A 490 8.16 -30.31 2.40
CA ARG A 490 7.63 -31.69 2.27
C ARG A 490 6.11 -31.74 2.11
N GLU A 491 5.39 -30.80 2.71
CA GLU A 491 3.93 -30.66 2.52
C GLU A 491 3.58 -30.12 1.13
N LEU A 492 4.25 -29.07 0.69
CA LEU A 492 4.13 -28.52 -0.66
C LEU A 492 4.39 -29.60 -1.72
N LEU A 493 5.47 -30.38 -1.59
CA LEU A 493 5.75 -31.50 -2.50
C LEU A 493 4.65 -32.58 -2.47
N ARG A 494 4.07 -32.90 -1.30
CA ARG A 494 2.90 -33.80 -1.20
C ARG A 494 1.68 -33.24 -1.93
N THR A 495 1.34 -31.97 -1.73
CA THR A 495 0.19 -31.34 -2.42
C THR A 495 0.39 -31.22 -3.93
N ILE A 496 1.62 -30.93 -4.40
CA ILE A 496 1.96 -30.97 -5.82
C ILE A 496 1.79 -32.40 -6.37
N GLY A 497 2.31 -33.42 -5.68
CA GLY A 497 2.14 -34.82 -6.07
C GLY A 497 0.67 -35.24 -6.19
N GLN A 498 -0.16 -34.86 -5.22
CA GLN A 498 -1.62 -35.08 -5.25
C GLN A 498 -2.28 -34.35 -6.43
N LYS A 499 -1.93 -33.08 -6.66
CA LYS A 499 -2.44 -32.30 -7.80
C LYS A 499 -2.05 -32.92 -9.14
N VAL A 500 -0.82 -33.40 -9.28
CA VAL A 500 -0.31 -34.08 -10.49
C VAL A 500 -1.07 -35.39 -10.73
N ALA A 501 -1.29 -36.20 -9.68
CA ALA A 501 -2.09 -37.42 -9.79
C ALA A 501 -3.53 -37.12 -10.25
N LEU A 502 -4.20 -36.13 -9.65
CA LEU A 502 -5.54 -35.70 -10.06
C LEU A 502 -5.58 -35.19 -11.51
N THR A 503 -4.54 -34.48 -11.98
CA THR A 503 -4.47 -34.08 -13.41
C THR A 503 -4.30 -35.28 -14.34
N GLN A 504 -3.53 -36.30 -13.95
CA GLN A 504 -3.37 -37.53 -14.74
C GLN A 504 -4.66 -38.35 -14.79
N GLU A 505 -5.42 -38.44 -13.69
CA GLU A 505 -6.75 -39.06 -13.67
C GLU A 505 -7.75 -38.31 -14.58
N LEU A 506 -7.71 -36.98 -14.59
CA LEU A 506 -8.53 -36.16 -15.49
C LEU A 506 -8.14 -36.34 -16.97
N GLU A 507 -6.83 -36.41 -17.28
CA GLU A 507 -6.34 -36.68 -18.64
C GLU A 507 -6.74 -38.07 -19.12
N ALA A 508 -6.64 -39.09 -18.27
CA ALA A 508 -7.10 -40.45 -18.56
C ALA A 508 -8.62 -40.48 -18.86
N TRP A 509 -9.43 -39.85 -18.00
CA TRP A 509 -10.87 -39.74 -18.21
C TRP A 509 -11.24 -38.97 -19.49
N GLN A 510 -10.49 -37.92 -19.83
CA GLN A 510 -10.66 -37.22 -21.11
C GLN A 510 -10.34 -38.12 -22.30
N GLY A 511 -9.29 -38.94 -22.22
CA GLY A 511 -8.96 -39.96 -23.22
C GLY A 511 -10.09 -40.97 -23.42
N ASP A 512 -10.59 -41.55 -22.33
CA ASP A 512 -11.72 -42.50 -22.37
C ASP A 512 -12.99 -41.86 -22.96
N MET A 513 -13.30 -40.62 -22.55
CA MET A 513 -14.45 -39.88 -23.08
C MET A 513 -14.29 -39.59 -24.58
N GLN A 514 -13.09 -39.24 -25.06
CA GLN A 514 -12.81 -39.09 -26.49
C GLN A 514 -12.99 -40.41 -27.25
N VAL A 515 -12.59 -41.55 -26.68
CA VAL A 515 -12.83 -42.87 -27.26
C VAL A 515 -14.33 -43.17 -27.34
N VAL A 516 -15.09 -42.93 -26.28
CA VAL A 516 -16.55 -43.12 -26.23
C VAL A 516 -17.26 -42.22 -27.26
N ILE A 517 -16.94 -40.93 -27.31
CA ILE A 517 -17.47 -39.98 -28.31
C ILE A 517 -17.10 -40.44 -29.73
N GLY A 518 -15.87 -40.89 -29.96
CA GLY A 518 -15.44 -41.43 -31.24
C GLY A 518 -16.19 -42.70 -31.66
N GLN A 519 -16.48 -43.61 -30.71
CA GLN A 519 -17.32 -44.78 -30.94
C GLN A 519 -18.78 -44.38 -31.24
N GLN A 520 -19.34 -43.44 -30.46
CA GLN A 520 -20.68 -42.89 -30.64
C GLN A 520 -20.83 -42.31 -32.05
N LEU A 521 -19.92 -41.42 -32.48
CA LEU A 521 -19.90 -40.81 -33.80
C LEU A 521 -19.73 -41.83 -34.94
N ARG A 522 -18.86 -42.84 -34.77
CA ARG A 522 -18.74 -43.95 -35.75
C ARG A 522 -20.04 -44.75 -35.85
N SER A 523 -20.69 -45.05 -34.72
CA SER A 523 -21.97 -45.76 -34.68
C SER A 523 -23.11 -44.95 -35.30
N GLN A 524 -23.12 -43.62 -35.11
CA GLN A 524 -24.06 -42.70 -35.72
C GLN A 524 -23.86 -42.66 -37.24
N ARG A 525 -22.64 -42.46 -37.73
CA ARG A 525 -22.33 -42.50 -39.17
C ARG A 525 -22.69 -43.84 -39.81
N LEU A 526 -22.46 -44.96 -39.12
CA LEU A 526 -22.85 -46.28 -39.63
C LEU A 526 -24.39 -46.44 -39.70
N LYS A 527 -25.13 -45.90 -38.72
CA LYS A 527 -26.61 -45.84 -38.73
C LYS A 527 -27.14 -44.89 -39.81
N GLU A 528 -26.47 -43.76 -40.05
CA GLU A 528 -26.82 -42.81 -41.12
C GLU A 528 -26.57 -43.42 -42.50
N LEU A 529 -25.45 -44.13 -42.69
CA LEU A 529 -25.14 -44.81 -43.95
C LEU A 529 -26.08 -45.99 -44.21
N SER A 530 -26.47 -46.76 -43.19
CA SER A 530 -27.48 -47.82 -43.35
C SER A 530 -28.89 -47.26 -43.55
N ALA A 531 -29.24 -46.11 -42.94
CA ALA A 531 -30.48 -45.38 -43.21
C ALA A 531 -30.51 -44.77 -44.63
N ALA A 532 -29.39 -44.20 -45.09
CA ALA A 532 -29.27 -43.64 -46.45
C ALA A 532 -29.33 -44.73 -47.53
N GLY A 533 -28.68 -45.88 -47.28
CA GLY A 533 -28.78 -47.08 -48.11
C GLY A 533 -30.17 -47.76 -48.09
N SER A 534 -31.01 -47.43 -47.11
CA SER A 534 -32.39 -47.92 -46.99
C SER A 534 -33.44 -46.82 -47.25
N THR A 535 -33.22 -46.01 -48.29
CA THR A 535 -34.23 -45.08 -48.82
C THR A 535 -35.14 -45.76 -49.86
N PRO A 536 -36.34 -46.26 -49.50
CA PRO A 536 -37.35 -46.59 -50.49
C PRO A 536 -37.88 -45.30 -51.13
N ARG A 537 -37.76 -45.27 -52.46
CA ARG A 537 -38.44 -44.42 -53.44
C ARG A 537 -39.77 -43.79 -52.97
N ARG A 538 -39.69 -42.49 -52.67
CA ARG A 538 -40.71 -41.40 -52.75
C ARG A 538 -42.16 -41.78 -53.12
N ALA A 539 -43.10 -41.44 -52.23
CA ALA A 539 -44.53 -41.26 -52.52
C ALA A 539 -45.02 -39.88 -52.02
N PRO A 540 -46.05 -39.26 -52.62
CA PRO A 540 -46.45 -37.85 -52.39
C PRO A 540 -47.35 -37.64 -51.13
N PRO A 541 -47.61 -36.39 -50.69
CA PRO A 541 -47.89 -36.09 -49.29
C PRO A 541 -49.35 -36.25 -48.88
N ARG A 542 -49.56 -36.54 -47.59
CA ARG A 542 -50.82 -36.28 -46.89
C ARG A 542 -50.64 -35.12 -45.91
N PHE A 543 -51.46 -34.10 -46.07
CA PHE A 543 -51.54 -32.93 -45.19
C PHE A 543 -52.18 -33.31 -43.85
N SER A 544 -51.56 -32.89 -42.75
CA SER A 544 -52.24 -32.58 -41.50
C SER A 544 -51.66 -31.30 -40.89
N LEU A 545 -52.36 -30.20 -41.16
CA LEU A 545 -52.34 -28.94 -40.39
C LEU A 545 -52.90 -29.24 -38.98
N ARG A 546 -52.62 -28.51 -37.87
CA ARG A 546 -51.75 -27.35 -37.55
C ARG A 546 -51.85 -27.10 -36.02
N LEU A 547 -50.82 -26.49 -35.40
CA LEU A 547 -50.79 -25.91 -34.02
C LEU A 547 -51.09 -26.90 -32.87
N GLY A 548 -50.48 -26.88 -31.67
CA GLY A 548 -49.56 -25.96 -30.97
C GLY A 548 -49.92 -25.99 -29.46
N PRO A 549 -49.16 -25.37 -28.52
CA PRO A 549 -47.83 -24.76 -28.59
C PRO A 549 -46.80 -25.46 -27.67
N GLY A 550 -45.52 -25.13 -27.83
CA GLY A 550 -44.46 -25.47 -26.86
C GLY A 550 -43.61 -24.23 -26.54
N PRO A 551 -43.14 -24.03 -25.29
CA PRO A 551 -42.30 -22.90 -24.94
C PRO A 551 -40.83 -23.11 -25.35
N SER A 552 -40.37 -22.22 -26.23
CA SER A 552 -38.98 -21.73 -26.34
C SER A 552 -37.81 -22.71 -26.17
N SER A 553 -37.25 -23.14 -27.30
CA SER A 553 -35.80 -23.33 -27.42
C SER A 553 -35.11 -21.96 -27.45
N GLY A 554 -33.96 -21.84 -26.79
CA GLY A 554 -33.08 -20.68 -26.93
C GLY A 554 -32.12 -20.49 -25.75
N PHE A 555 -30.91 -20.05 -26.08
CA PHE A 555 -29.82 -19.50 -25.25
C PHE A 555 -28.57 -20.39 -24.99
N LEU A 556 -27.44 -19.82 -25.43
CA LEU A 556 -26.04 -20.10 -25.08
C LEU A 556 -25.35 -21.36 -25.65
N SER A 557 -24.99 -21.29 -26.94
CA SER A 557 -23.82 -22.00 -27.47
C SER A 557 -22.95 -21.05 -28.29
N ASN A 558 -22.06 -20.27 -27.63
CA ASN A 558 -20.98 -19.53 -28.27
C ASN A 558 -20.02 -18.93 -27.22
N PHE A 559 -19.10 -19.74 -26.69
CA PHE A 559 -17.83 -19.27 -26.11
C PHE A 559 -16.87 -20.45 -25.98
N PHE A 560 -15.98 -20.64 -26.98
CA PHE A 560 -14.61 -21.12 -26.80
C PHE A 560 -13.84 -20.93 -28.12
N ARG A 561 -13.26 -19.74 -28.29
CA ARG A 561 -12.18 -19.48 -29.26
C ARG A 561 -11.16 -18.55 -28.59
N ARG A 562 -10.02 -19.13 -28.25
CA ARG A 562 -8.74 -18.54 -27.81
C ARG A 562 -7.66 -19.39 -28.49
N THR A 563 -6.51 -18.94 -28.99
CA THR A 563 -5.71 -17.71 -28.75
C THR A 563 -5.50 -17.41 -27.28
#